data_AF-A0A318NGA0-F1
#
_entry.id   AF-A0A318NGA0-F1
#
_cell.length_a   1.000
_cell.length_b   1.000
_cell.length_c   1.000
_cell.angle_alpha   90.00
_cell.angle_beta   90.00
_cell.angle_gamma   90.00
#
_symmetry.space_group_name_H-M   'P 1'
#
loop_
_entity.id
_entity.type
_entity.pdbx_description
1 polymer ?
#
loop_
_entity_poly.entity_id
_entity_poly.type
_entity_poly.pdbx_seq_one_letter_code
_entity_poly.pdbx_strand_id
1 'polypeptide(L)'
;MTEQRKDILDMLAAGKITAEEAEQLIAALERDQAPATASHDSRPKGKVKYLRVVVDATDNGEPSRVNVRVPLQLLRAGVRLAALVPPQALVKANASLSDSGVPIDLTQLKPEQLEALVEHLDEVTVEVDSPDATVRVFCE
;
A
#
# COMPACT_ATOMS: atom_id res chain seq x y z
N MET A 1 -12.41 -18.05 -11.69
CA MET A 1 -13.29 -16.90 -11.42
C MET A 1 -14.20 -16.50 -12.59
N THR A 2 -14.32 -17.29 -13.66
CA THR A 2 -15.21 -17.01 -14.80
C THR A 2 -16.68 -17.41 -14.55
N GLU A 3 -16.94 -18.28 -13.57
CA GLU A 3 -18.28 -18.79 -13.28
C GLU A 3 -19.19 -17.75 -12.58
N GLN A 4 -18.66 -17.02 -11.59
CA GLN A 4 -19.43 -15.99 -10.88
C GLN A 4 -19.89 -14.84 -11.80
N ARG A 5 -19.08 -14.46 -12.79
CA ARG A 5 -19.46 -13.48 -13.82
C ARG A 5 -20.60 -14.01 -14.70
N LYS A 6 -20.58 -15.31 -15.00
CA LYS A 6 -21.62 -15.98 -15.79
C LYS A 6 -22.96 -16.00 -15.05
N ASP A 7 -22.94 -16.31 -13.75
CA ASP A 7 -24.13 -16.33 -12.91
C ASP A 7 -24.82 -14.95 -12.84
N ILE A 8 -24.04 -13.87 -12.74
CA ILE A 8 -24.59 -12.49 -12.74
C ILE A 8 -25.25 -12.16 -14.07
N LEU A 9 -24.64 -12.55 -15.21
CA LEU A 9 -25.22 -12.32 -16.53
C LEU A 9 -26.50 -13.13 -16.75
N ASP A 10 -26.56 -14.36 -16.21
CA ASP A 10 -27.79 -15.16 -16.23
C ASP A 10 -28.89 -14.55 -15.36
N MET A 11 -28.54 -13.95 -14.21
CA MET A 11 -29.49 -13.20 -13.38
C MET A 11 -30.03 -11.95 -14.08
N LEU A 12 -29.19 -11.24 -14.85
CA LEU A 12 -29.61 -10.12 -15.68
C LEU A 12 -30.53 -10.57 -16.81
N ALA A 13 -30.18 -11.65 -17.51
CA ALA A 13 -31.00 -12.23 -18.58
C ALA A 13 -32.35 -12.75 -18.06
N ALA A 14 -32.38 -13.27 -16.84
CA ALA A 14 -33.61 -13.67 -16.15
C ALA A 14 -34.42 -12.49 -15.57
N GLY A 15 -33.91 -11.25 -15.67
CA GLY A 15 -34.57 -10.05 -15.15
C GLY A 15 -34.64 -9.96 -13.62
N LYS A 16 -33.80 -10.74 -12.91
CA LYS A 16 -33.76 -10.74 -11.44
C LYS A 16 -33.02 -9.54 -10.87
N ILE A 17 -32.18 -8.91 -11.70
CA ILE A 17 -31.43 -7.70 -11.41
C ILE A 17 -31.50 -6.77 -12.62
N THR A 18 -31.27 -5.49 -12.37
CA THR A 18 -31.16 -4.45 -13.41
C THR A 18 -29.76 -4.44 -14.02
N ALA A 19 -29.62 -3.77 -15.17
CA ALA A 19 -28.31 -3.60 -15.83
C ALA A 19 -27.30 -2.86 -14.91
N GLU A 20 -27.76 -1.88 -14.15
CA GLU A 20 -26.94 -1.10 -13.23
C GLU A 20 -26.45 -1.94 -12.03
N GLU A 21 -27.31 -2.79 -11.47
CA GLU A 21 -26.93 -3.74 -10.41
C GLU A 21 -25.94 -4.80 -10.93
N ALA A 22 -26.15 -5.31 -12.15
CA ALA A 22 -25.23 -6.25 -12.77
C ALA A 22 -23.82 -5.63 -12.97
N GLU A 23 -23.76 -4.38 -13.43
CA GLU A 23 -22.50 -3.64 -13.58
C GLU A 23 -21.78 -3.45 -12.23
N GLN A 24 -22.53 -3.08 -11.18
CA GLN A 24 -21.96 -2.94 -9.83
C GLN A 24 -21.40 -4.26 -9.28
N LEU A 25 -22.12 -5.37 -9.47
CA LEU A 25 -21.69 -6.69 -8.99
C LEU A 25 -20.45 -7.19 -9.74
N ILE A 26 -20.39 -6.99 -11.06
CA ILE A 26 -19.22 -7.35 -11.86
C ILE A 26 -18.02 -6.50 -11.46
N ALA A 27 -18.19 -5.19 -11.28
CA ALA A 27 -17.12 -4.30 -10.84
C ALA A 27 -16.62 -4.63 -9.42
N ALA A 28 -17.48 -5.14 -8.53
CA ALA A 28 -17.09 -5.62 -7.21
C ALA A 28 -16.27 -6.91 -7.28
N LEU A 29 -16.65 -7.86 -8.16
CA LEU A 29 -15.87 -9.08 -8.39
C LEU A 29 -14.51 -8.82 -9.02
N GLU A 30 -14.38 -7.78 -9.86
CA GLU A 30 -13.10 -7.36 -10.44
C GLU A 30 -12.20 -6.69 -9.38
N ARG A 31 -12.78 -5.92 -8.45
CA ARG A 31 -12.07 -5.35 -7.30
C ARG A 31 -11.55 -6.42 -6.32
N ASP A 32 -12.31 -7.50 -6.14
CA ASP A 32 -11.92 -8.65 -5.30
C ASP A 32 -10.90 -9.58 -6.01
N GLN A 33 -10.69 -9.40 -7.32
CA GLN A 33 -9.72 -10.13 -8.14
C GLN A 33 -8.33 -9.49 -8.14
N ALA A 34 -8.23 -8.21 -7.76
CA ALA A 34 -6.97 -7.62 -7.34
C ALA A 34 -6.65 -8.14 -5.93
N PRO A 35 -5.42 -8.61 -5.64
CA PRO A 35 -5.07 -9.02 -4.28
C PRO A 35 -5.41 -7.88 -3.34
N ALA A 36 -6.18 -8.20 -2.30
CA ALA A 36 -6.83 -7.27 -1.39
C ALA A 36 -5.88 -6.17 -0.86
N THR A 37 -5.76 -5.09 -1.63
CA THR A 37 -5.43 -3.78 -1.09
C THR A 37 -6.72 -3.34 -0.43
N ALA A 38 -6.79 -3.56 0.88
CA ALA A 38 -7.86 -3.08 1.73
C ALA A 38 -8.24 -1.69 1.23
N SER A 39 -9.47 -1.58 0.72
CA SER A 39 -10.05 -0.30 0.34
C SER A 39 -9.99 0.55 1.60
N HIS A 40 -8.96 1.39 1.70
CA HIS A 40 -8.97 2.51 2.60
C HIS A 40 -10.03 3.43 1.99
N ASP A 41 -11.27 3.20 2.43
CA ASP A 41 -12.38 4.12 2.31
C ASP A 41 -11.81 5.53 2.40
N SER A 42 -12.06 6.30 1.34
CA SER A 42 -11.89 7.73 1.22
C SER A 42 -11.90 8.41 2.59
N ARG A 43 -10.70 8.52 3.19
CA ARG A 43 -10.54 9.21 4.48
C ARG A 43 -10.75 10.69 4.17
N PRO A 44 -11.61 11.39 4.91
CA PRO A 44 -11.76 12.83 4.74
C PRO A 44 -10.37 13.47 4.85
N LYS A 45 -9.98 14.31 3.88
CA LYS A 45 -8.70 15.05 3.80
C LYS A 45 -8.24 15.50 5.18
N GLY A 46 -7.50 14.64 5.86
CA GLY A 46 -7.17 14.74 7.26
C GLY A 46 -5.68 14.59 7.31
N LYS A 47 -5.00 15.63 7.79
CA LYS A 47 -3.54 15.74 7.84
C LYS A 47 -2.91 14.38 8.11
N VAL A 48 -2.10 13.88 7.17
CA VAL A 48 -1.27 12.69 7.34
C VAL A 48 -0.57 12.76 8.70
N LYS A 49 -0.67 11.69 9.49
CA LYS A 49 -0.13 11.62 10.85
C LYS A 49 1.05 10.67 10.95
N TYR A 50 1.11 9.65 10.10
CA TYR A 50 2.09 8.59 10.17
C TYR A 50 2.71 8.28 8.81
N LEU A 51 3.99 7.91 8.83
CA LEU A 51 4.65 7.16 7.77
C LEU A 51 4.60 5.68 8.16
N ARG A 52 4.15 4.82 7.25
CA ARG A 52 4.09 3.37 7.47
C ARG A 52 4.95 2.64 6.47
N VAL A 53 5.73 1.69 7.00
CA VAL A 53 6.59 0.80 6.22
C VAL A 53 6.17 -0.63 6.55
N VAL A 54 5.71 -1.35 5.54
CA VAL A 54 5.37 -2.77 5.64
C VAL A 54 6.28 -3.54 4.69
N VAL A 55 6.94 -4.57 5.21
CA VAL A 55 7.79 -5.47 4.45
C VAL A 55 7.41 -6.88 4.85
N ASP A 56 6.83 -7.61 3.91
CA ASP A 56 6.59 -9.04 4.01
C ASP A 56 7.63 -9.71 3.11
N ALA A 57 8.51 -10.54 3.63
CA ALA A 57 9.59 -11.12 2.84
C ALA A 57 9.99 -12.52 3.29
N THR A 58 10.67 -13.25 2.43
CA THR A 58 11.31 -14.52 2.79
C THR A 58 12.80 -14.28 3.02
N ASP A 59 13.32 -14.63 4.19
CA ASP A 59 14.74 -14.53 4.53
C ASP A 59 15.23 -15.91 4.99
N ASN A 60 16.26 -16.45 4.33
CA ASN A 60 16.76 -17.81 4.56
C ASN A 60 15.70 -18.92 4.53
N GLY A 61 14.64 -18.74 3.74
CA GLY A 61 13.53 -19.69 3.64
C GLY A 61 12.45 -19.55 4.71
N GLU A 62 12.58 -18.61 5.66
CA GLU A 62 11.56 -18.31 6.66
C GLU A 62 10.83 -17.00 6.34
N PRO A 63 9.49 -16.96 6.49
CA PRO A 63 8.74 -15.73 6.31
C PRO A 63 9.03 -14.74 7.45
N SER A 64 9.33 -13.51 7.08
CA SER A 64 9.62 -12.40 7.97
C SER A 64 8.73 -11.21 7.63
N ARG A 65 8.08 -10.66 8.66
CA ARG A 65 7.15 -9.54 8.52
C ARG A 65 7.56 -8.37 9.41
N VAL A 66 7.73 -7.21 8.79
CA VAL A 66 7.98 -5.94 9.46
C VAL A 66 6.82 -5.01 9.13
N ASN A 67 6.22 -4.42 10.16
CA ASN A 67 5.10 -3.51 10.00
C ASN A 67 5.25 -2.37 11.01
N VAL A 68 5.89 -1.28 10.57
CA VAL A 68 6.26 -0.16 11.43
C VAL A 68 5.45 1.07 11.04
N ARG A 69 4.85 1.71 12.05
CA ARG A 69 4.10 2.96 11.91
C ARG A 69 4.77 4.04 12.73
N VAL A 70 5.26 5.08 12.07
CA VAL A 70 6.02 6.16 12.71
C VAL A 70 5.26 7.48 12.62
N PRO A 71 4.95 8.13 13.76
CA PRO A 71 4.36 9.46 13.74
C PRO A 71 5.29 10.46 13.02
N LEU A 72 4.75 11.21 12.06
CA LEU A 72 5.50 12.23 11.33
C LEU A 72 6.05 13.30 12.28
N GLN A 73 5.38 13.58 13.40
CA GLN A 73 5.87 14.51 14.41
C GLN A 73 7.21 14.07 15.03
N LEU A 74 7.45 12.76 15.19
CA LEU A 74 8.73 12.27 15.69
C LEU A 74 9.83 12.47 14.66
N LEU A 75 9.53 12.19 13.39
CA LEU A 75 10.47 12.44 12.28
C LEU A 75 10.80 13.94 12.17
N ARG A 76 9.80 14.82 12.32
CA ARG A 76 9.99 16.28 12.39
C ARG A 76 10.86 16.70 13.59
N ALA A 77 10.74 16.01 14.72
CA ALA A 77 11.57 16.24 15.90
C ALA A 77 13.00 15.67 15.78
N GLY A 78 13.37 15.08 14.65
CA GLY A 78 14.71 14.57 14.37
C GLY A 78 14.93 13.10 14.77
N VAL A 79 13.88 12.37 15.17
CA VAL A 79 13.97 10.93 15.35
C VAL A 79 14.22 10.29 13.99
N ARG A 80 15.27 9.48 13.89
CA ARG A 80 15.64 8.82 12.64
C ARG A 80 14.80 7.56 12.43
N LEU A 81 14.23 7.40 11.24
CA LEU A 81 13.51 6.18 10.86
C LEU A 81 14.41 4.94 10.96
N ALA A 82 15.70 5.09 10.65
CA ALA A 82 16.72 4.05 10.80
C ALA A 82 16.88 3.49 12.22
N ALA A 83 16.44 4.21 13.26
CA ALA A 83 16.47 3.74 14.65
C ALA A 83 15.22 2.94 15.03
N LEU A 84 14.16 2.99 14.21
CA LEU A 84 12.85 2.39 14.51
C LEU A 84 12.53 1.18 13.62
N VAL A 85 13.19 1.07 12.46
CA VAL A 85 12.93 0.03 11.46
C VAL A 85 14.18 -0.84 11.32
N PRO A 86 14.03 -2.19 11.32
CA PRO A 86 15.16 -3.09 11.09
C PRO A 86 15.92 -2.78 9.79
N PRO A 87 17.27 -2.83 9.76
CA PRO A 87 18.07 -2.47 8.58
C PRO A 87 17.67 -3.21 7.30
N GLN A 88 17.40 -4.52 7.40
CA GLN A 88 16.99 -5.34 6.26
C GLN A 88 15.66 -4.89 5.64
N ALA A 89 14.73 -4.36 6.45
CA ALA A 89 13.48 -3.83 5.95
C ALA A 89 13.69 -2.48 5.25
N LEU A 90 14.61 -1.64 5.76
CA LEU A 90 14.95 -0.37 5.12
C LEU A 90 15.64 -0.56 3.77
N VAL A 91 16.52 -1.55 3.65
CA VAL A 91 17.17 -1.90 2.37
C VAL A 91 16.12 -2.27 1.32
N LYS A 92 15.17 -3.16 1.68
CA LYS A 92 14.08 -3.56 0.78
C LYS A 92 13.14 -2.39 0.43
N ALA A 93 12.81 -1.56 1.42
CA ALA A 93 12.00 -0.36 1.21
C ALA A 93 12.67 0.67 0.29
N ASN A 94 13.95 0.96 0.48
CA ASN A 94 14.70 1.87 -0.38
C ASN A 94 14.85 1.35 -1.81
N ALA A 95 15.07 0.05 -2.01
CA ALA A 95 15.11 -0.56 -3.33
C ALA A 95 13.77 -0.37 -4.06
N SER A 96 12.66 -0.69 -3.39
CA SER A 96 11.30 -0.49 -3.91
C SER A 96 10.98 0.97 -4.25
N LEU A 97 11.37 1.92 -3.39
CA LEU A 97 11.21 3.35 -3.66
C LEU A 97 12.02 3.79 -4.89
N SER A 98 13.26 3.31 -5.00
CA SER A 98 14.14 3.64 -6.13
C SER A 98 13.61 3.08 -7.45
N ASP A 99 13.15 1.83 -7.46
CA ASP A 99 12.53 1.17 -8.62
C ASP A 99 11.24 1.88 -9.06
N SER A 100 10.52 2.45 -8.10
CA SER A 100 9.32 3.27 -8.34
C SER A 100 9.63 4.72 -8.73
N GLY A 101 10.91 5.08 -8.88
CA GLY A 101 11.35 6.42 -9.27
C GLY A 101 11.25 7.47 -8.16
N VAL A 102 11.14 7.06 -6.89
CA VAL A 102 11.09 7.95 -5.72
C VAL A 102 12.52 8.14 -5.19
N PRO A 103 13.15 9.32 -5.37
CA PRO A 103 14.55 9.55 -5.02
C PRO A 103 14.74 9.84 -3.53
N ILE A 104 14.19 8.99 -2.66
CA ILE A 104 14.18 9.19 -1.21
C ILE A 104 14.85 8.01 -0.53
N ASP A 105 15.85 8.32 0.30
CA ASP A 105 16.52 7.35 1.15
C ASP A 105 15.94 7.41 2.58
N LEU A 106 15.20 6.37 2.96
CA LEU A 106 14.60 6.23 4.28
C LEU A 106 15.61 6.15 5.43
N THR A 107 16.86 5.73 5.16
CA THR A 107 17.93 5.68 6.17
C THR A 107 18.51 7.06 6.48
N GLN A 108 18.43 7.97 5.50
CA GLN A 108 18.93 9.35 5.59
C GLN A 108 17.79 10.37 5.60
N LEU A 109 16.56 9.95 5.91
CA LEU A 109 15.38 10.81 5.88
C LEU A 109 15.54 11.96 6.89
N LYS A 110 15.66 13.18 6.36
CA LYS A 110 15.77 14.41 7.16
C LYS A 110 14.42 15.12 7.30
N PRO A 111 14.23 15.94 8.36
CA PRO A 111 13.01 16.73 8.54
C PRO A 111 12.66 17.61 7.33
N GLU A 112 13.66 18.16 6.64
CA GLU A 112 13.43 19.04 5.48
C GLU A 112 12.88 18.29 4.27
N GLN A 113 13.18 16.99 4.14
CA GLN A 113 12.70 16.13 3.07
C GLN A 113 11.34 15.50 3.38
N LEU A 114 10.91 15.57 4.64
CA LEU A 114 9.70 14.92 5.10
C LEU A 114 8.45 15.51 4.48
N GLU A 115 8.40 16.84 4.31
CA GLU A 115 7.21 17.48 3.74
C GLU A 115 7.03 17.10 2.26
N ALA A 116 8.13 17.06 1.50
CA ALA A 116 8.12 16.57 0.13
C ALA A 116 7.70 15.08 0.08
N LEU A 117 8.25 14.22 0.95
CA LEU A 117 7.85 12.82 1.03
C LEU A 117 6.34 12.66 1.31
N VAL A 118 5.82 13.43 2.26
CA VAL A 118 4.39 13.40 2.62
C VAL A 118 3.53 13.86 1.47
N GLU A 119 3.90 14.94 0.77
CA GLU A 119 3.17 15.43 -0.40
C GLU A 119 3.11 14.36 -1.52
N HIS A 120 4.22 13.65 -1.77
CA HIS A 120 4.24 12.57 -2.76
C HIS A 120 3.40 11.36 -2.32
N LEU A 121 3.45 11.00 -1.03
CA LEU A 121 2.79 9.82 -0.50
C LEU A 121 1.35 10.03 -0.01
N ASP A 122 0.85 11.27 0.04
CA ASP A 122 -0.55 11.58 0.40
C ASP A 122 -1.52 11.06 -0.67
N GLU A 123 -1.10 11.07 -1.93
CA GLU A 123 -1.89 10.57 -3.07
C GLU A 123 -1.39 9.22 -3.61
N VAL A 124 -0.15 8.83 -3.29
CA VAL A 124 0.50 7.65 -3.87
C VAL A 124 0.97 6.70 -2.77
N THR A 125 0.50 5.45 -2.85
CA THR A 125 1.11 4.34 -2.11
C THR A 125 2.17 3.69 -2.98
N VAL A 126 3.39 3.57 -2.46
CA VAL A 126 4.42 2.78 -3.14
C VAL A 126 4.26 1.34 -2.68
N GLU A 127 3.85 0.48 -3.60
CA GLU A 127 3.72 -0.95 -3.40
C GLU A 127 4.50 -1.68 -4.50
N VAL A 128 5.45 -2.51 -4.09
CA VAL A 128 6.22 -3.36 -5.00
C VAL A 128 6.07 -4.79 -4.52
N ASP A 129 5.60 -5.65 -5.42
CA ASP A 129 5.47 -7.08 -5.20
C ASP A 129 6.50 -7.83 -6.03
N SER A 130 7.44 -8.46 -5.34
CA SER A 130 8.53 -9.26 -5.90
C SER A 130 8.37 -10.71 -5.43
N PRO A 131 8.91 -11.71 -6.16
CA PRO A 131 8.82 -13.12 -5.75
C PRO A 131 9.33 -13.38 -4.31
N ASP A 132 10.31 -12.59 -3.86
CA ASP A 132 10.97 -12.79 -2.58
C ASP A 132 10.48 -11.81 -1.48
N ALA A 133 9.75 -10.76 -1.85
CA ALA A 133 9.27 -9.73 -0.92
C ALA A 133 8.15 -8.87 -1.48
N THR A 134 7.16 -8.55 -0.65
CA THR A 134 6.18 -7.48 -0.86
C THR A 134 6.52 -6.32 0.06
N VAL A 135 6.63 -5.12 -0.51
CA VAL A 135 7.01 -3.90 0.19
C VAL A 135 5.96 -2.83 -0.03
N ARG A 136 5.52 -2.18 1.06
CA ARG A 136 4.58 -1.06 1.02
C ARG A 136 5.09 0.11 1.86
N VAL A 137 5.10 1.30 1.26
CA VAL A 137 5.45 2.56 1.91
C VAL A 137 4.36 3.59 1.62
N PHE A 138 3.74 4.12 2.66
CA PHE A 138 2.62 5.07 2.52
C PHE A 138 2.43 5.95 3.75
N CYS A 139 1.61 6.97 3.58
CA CYS A 139 1.25 7.97 4.57
C CYS A 139 -0.22 7.77 5.04
N GLU A 140 -0.49 7.84 6.35
CA GLU A 140 -1.85 7.67 6.92
C GLU A 140 -2.21 8.53 8.14
#